data_AF-F2J5Q3-F1
#
_entry.id   AF-F2J5Q3-F1
#
_cell.length_a   1.000
_cell.length_b   1.000
_cell.length_c   1.000
_cell.angle_alpha   90.00
_cell.angle_beta   90.00
_cell.angle_gamma   90.00
#
_symmetry.space_group_name_H-M   'P 1'
#
loop_
_entity.id
_entity.type
_entity.pdbx_description
1 polymer ?
#
loop_
_entity_poly.entity_id
_entity_poly.type
_entity_poly.pdbx_seq_one_letter_code
_entity_poly.pdbx_strand_id
1 'polypeptide(L)' 'MLRDLMAVETLAESLTATAPQAIAWAGGAQVLIAAHGRRSGAWFWTIAPMPDGLWERMAEEHQAKHRANVGGDD' A
#
# COMPACT_ATOMS: atom_id res chain seq x y z
N MET A 1 -18.04 -1.86 -14.79
CA MET A 1 -18.49 -2.97 -13.92
C MET A 1 -17.58 -4.20 -14.01
N LEU A 2 -17.53 -4.94 -15.13
CA LEU A 2 -16.65 -6.12 -15.25
C LEU A 2 -15.15 -5.77 -15.19
N ARG A 3 -14.73 -4.67 -15.83
CA ARG A 3 -13.35 -4.14 -15.75
C ARG A 3 -12.96 -3.72 -14.33
N ASP A 4 -13.87 -3.10 -13.60
CA ASP A 4 -13.63 -2.68 -12.22
C ASP A 4 -13.50 -3.91 -11.30
N LEU A 5 -14.28 -4.95 -11.55
CA LEU A 5 -14.19 -6.21 -10.81
C LEU A 5 -12.86 -6.93 -11.06
N MET A 6 -12.43 -7.05 -12.32
CA MET A 6 -11.12 -7.63 -12.67
C MET A 6 -9.96 -6.82 -12.07
N ALA A 7 -10.08 -5.48 -12.03
CA ALA A 7 -9.10 -4.62 -11.38
C ALA A 7 -9.02 -4.84 -9.87
N VAL A 8 -10.17 -5.09 -9.21
CA VAL A 8 -10.23 -5.42 -7.78
C VAL A 8 -9.63 -6.80 -7.49
N GLU A 9 -9.89 -7.81 -8.31
CA GLU A 9 -9.29 -9.15 -8.16
C GLU A 9 -7.77 -9.09 -8.34
N THR A 10 -7.31 -8.38 -9.38
CA THR A 10 -5.87 -8.16 -9.63
C THR A 10 -5.20 -7.43 -8.46
N LEU A 11 -5.89 -6.43 -7.89
CA LEU A 11 -5.41 -5.72 -6.71
C LEU A 11 -5.33 -6.65 -5.49
N ALA A 12 -6.34 -7.48 -5.26
CA ALA A 12 -6.37 -8.43 -4.14
C ALA A 12 -5.26 -9.48 -4.23
N GLU A 13 -5.00 -10.00 -5.44
CA GLU A 13 -3.89 -10.93 -5.69
C GLU A 13 -2.53 -10.28 -5.45
N SER A 14 -2.34 -9.06 -5.97
CA SER A 14 -1.11 -8.28 -5.76
C SER A 14 -0.85 -8.01 -4.28
N LEU A 15 -1.89 -7.61 -3.53
CA LEU A 15 -1.80 -7.40 -2.09
C LEU A 15 -1.49 -8.70 -1.35
N THR A 16 -2.11 -9.82 -1.73
CA THR A 16 -1.83 -11.13 -1.12
C THR A 16 -0.38 -11.56 -1.33
N ALA A 17 0.17 -11.31 -2.52
CA ALA A 17 1.56 -11.64 -2.84
C ALA A 17 2.57 -10.74 -2.12
N THR A 18 2.26 -9.44 -1.98
CA THR A 18 3.22 -8.44 -1.49
C THR A 18 3.12 -8.16 0.00
N ALA A 19 1.94 -8.33 0.62
CA ALA A 19 1.73 -8.03 2.03
C ALA A 19 2.68 -8.79 2.99
N PRO A 20 2.97 -10.09 2.81
CA PRO A 20 3.91 -10.79 3.69
C PRO A 20 5.32 -10.18 3.66
N GLN A 21 5.79 -9.78 2.48
CA GLN A 21 7.11 -9.16 2.30
C GLN A 21 7.15 -7.75 2.89
N ALA A 22 6.12 -6.94 2.65
CA ALA A 22 6.01 -5.60 3.23
C ALA A 22 5.97 -5.65 4.76
N ILE A 23 5.23 -6.60 5.34
CA ILE A 23 5.18 -6.83 6.79
C ILE A 23 6.55 -7.23 7.32
N ALA A 24 7.27 -8.12 6.64
CA ALA A 24 8.61 -8.52 7.04
C ALA A 24 9.60 -7.34 7.01
N TRP A 25 9.57 -6.50 5.97
CA TRP A 25 10.41 -5.30 5.88
C TRP A 25 10.09 -4.26 6.95
N ALA A 26 8.83 -4.17 7.39
CA ALA A 26 8.43 -3.31 8.49
C ALA A 26 8.85 -3.83 9.89
N GLY A 27 9.55 -4.97 9.96
CA GLY A 27 9.94 -5.59 11.23
C GLY A 27 8.86 -6.50 11.84
N GLY A 28 7.85 -6.86 11.07
CA GLY A 28 6.79 -7.80 11.45
C GLY A 28 5.47 -7.14 11.85
N ALA A 29 4.42 -7.96 11.95
CA ALA A 29 3.06 -7.51 12.21
C ALA A 29 2.91 -6.77 13.56
N GLN A 30 3.67 -7.17 14.58
CA GLN A 30 3.64 -6.53 15.89
C GLN A 30 4.16 -5.09 15.87
N VAL A 31 5.18 -4.80 15.04
CA VAL A 31 5.71 -3.45 14.88
C VAL A 31 4.67 -2.54 14.22
N LEU A 32 4.00 -3.05 13.18
CA LEU A 32 2.92 -2.32 12.51
C LEU A 32 1.71 -2.07 13.43
N ILE A 33 1.33 -3.06 14.25
CA ILE A 33 0.27 -2.91 15.25
C ILE A 33 0.68 -1.89 16.33
N ALA A 34 1.93 -1.87 16.77
CA ALA A 34 2.39 -0.88 17.74
C ALA A 34 2.42 0.55 17.16
N ALA A 35 2.83 0.70 15.90
CA ALA A 35 2.95 2.00 15.24
C ALA A 35 1.60 2.58 14.78
N HIS A 36 0.70 1.73 14.32
CA HIS A 36 -0.53 2.16 13.63
C HIS A 36 -1.79 1.44 14.12
N GLY A 37 -1.67 0.41 14.95
CA GLY A 37 -2.80 -0.35 15.45
C GLY A 37 -3.60 0.43 16.50
N ARG A 38 -4.92 0.42 16.31
CA ARG A 38 -5.93 0.80 17.29
C ARG A 38 -6.73 -0.46 17.63
N ARG A 39 -6.95 -0.74 18.92
CA ARG A 39 -7.86 -1.83 19.30
C ARG A 39 -9.28 -1.46 18.86
N SER A 40 -9.88 -2.27 17.99
CA SER A 40 -11.33 -2.28 17.82
C SER A 40 -11.93 -3.25 18.83
N GLY A 41 -13.22 -3.10 19.16
CA GLY A 41 -13.92 -4.04 20.04
C GLY A 41 -13.76 -5.49 19.56
N ALA A 42 -13.89 -6.44 20.50
CA ALA A 42 -13.75 -7.89 20.27
C ALA A 42 -12.33 -8.38 19.92
N TRP A 43 -11.29 -7.81 20.53
CA TRP A 43 -9.89 -8.28 20.39
C TRP A 43 -9.29 -8.15 18.98
N PHE A 44 -9.96 -7.44 18.08
CA PHE A 44 -9.45 -7.11 16.76
C PHE A 44 -8.58 -5.85 16.80
N TRP A 45 -7.64 -5.77 15.88
CA TRP A 45 -6.79 -4.60 15.66
C TRP A 45 -7.17 -3.96 14.33
N THR A 46 -7.47 -2.67 14.36
CA THR A 46 -7.59 -1.84 13.17
C THR A 46 -6.28 -1.12 12.97
N ILE A 47 -5.65 -1.29 11.82
CA ILE A 47 -4.52 -0.45 11.43
C ILE A 47 -5.12 0.88 11.00
N ALA A 48 -4.70 1.98 11.63
CA ALA A 48 -5.14 3.31 11.27
C ALA A 48 -4.89 3.53 9.77
N PRO A 49 -5.81 4.23 9.07
CA PRO A 49 -5.58 4.56 7.68
C PRO A 49 -4.22 5.27 7.54
N MET A 50 -3.46 4.92 6.49
CA MET A 50 -2.21 5.61 6.19
C MET A 50 -2.49 7.11 6.11
N PRO A 51 -1.62 7.96 6.69
CA PRO A 51 -1.83 9.40 6.69
C PRO A 51 -1.94 9.92 5.25
N ASP A 52 -2.87 10.84 4.99
CA ASP A 52 -3.21 11.30 3.64
C ASP A 52 -1.98 11.77 2.84
N GLY A 53 -1.03 12.46 3.49
CA GLY A 53 0.21 12.91 2.86
C GLY A 53 1.17 11.79 2.43
N LEU A 54 0.97 10.55 2.89
CA LEU A 54 1.76 9.40 2.44
C LEU A 54 1.32 8.92 1.05
N TRP A 55 0.01 9.02 0.75
CA TRP A 55 -0.50 8.74 -0.59
C TRP A 55 0.05 9.70 -1.62
N GLU A 56 0.10 10.99 -1.30
CA GLU A 56 0.68 12.03 -2.15
C GLU A 56 2.15 11.76 -2.44
N ARG A 57 2.95 11.42 -1.40
CA ARG A 57 4.37 11.08 -1.58
C ARG A 57 4.60 9.82 -2.40
N MET A 58 3.82 8.76 -2.21
CA MET A 58 3.92 7.55 -3.03
C MET A 58 3.53 7.83 -4.49
N ALA A 59 2.51 8.66 -4.71
CA ALA A 59 2.13 9.11 -6.03
C ALA A 59 3.25 9.92 -6.69
N GLU A 60 3.87 10.85 -5.97
CA GLU A 60 5.03 11.62 -6.44
C GLU A 60 6.23 10.73 -6.80
N GLU A 61 6.61 9.78 -5.95
CA GLU A 61 7.71 8.84 -6.22
C GLU A 61 7.44 7.95 -7.44
N HIS A 62 6.21 7.47 -7.59
CA HIS A 62 5.81 6.69 -8.76
C HIS A 62 5.81 7.54 -10.03
N GLN A 63 5.26 8.76 -9.98
CA GLN A 63 5.24 9.70 -11.10
C GLN A 63 6.66 10.18 -11.47
N ALA A 64 7.57 10.31 -10.52
CA ALA A 64 8.96 10.67 -10.78
C ALA A 64 9.66 9.64 -11.69
N LYS A 65 9.38 8.34 -11.49
CA LYS A 65 9.91 7.26 -12.35
C LYS A 65 9.36 7.35 -13.78
N HIS A 66 8.11 7.78 -13.95
CA HIS A 66 7.51 7.95 -15.28
C HIS A 66 7.91 9.27 -15.94
N ARG A 67 8.16 10.34 -15.17
CA ARG A 67 8.62 11.63 -15.69
C ARG A 67 10.04 11.56 -16.27
N ALA A 68 10.90 10.70 -15.72
CA ALA A 68 12.24 10.46 -16.27
C ALA A 68 12.23 9.78 -17.66
N ASN A 69 11.15 9.09 -18.03
CA ASN A 69 11.03 8.37 -19.31
C ASN A 69 10.38 9.19 -20.45
N VAL A 70 9.95 10.44 -20.20
CA VAL A 70 9.25 11.26 -21.21
C VAL A 70 10.22 12.20 -21.97
N GLY A 71 11.50 12.20 -21.64
CA GLY A 71 12.49 13.14 -22.22
C GLY A 71 13.66 12.50 -22.98
N GLY A 72 13.55 11.25 -23.41
CA GLY A 72 14.63 10.53 -24.09
C GLY A 72 14.24 10.03 -25.47
N ASP A 73 13.87 10.94 -26.36
CA ASP A 73 13.86 10.73 -27.81
C ASP A 73 14.14 12.10 -28.45
N ASP A 74 15.42 12.42 -28.62
CA ASP A 74 15.96 13.47 -29.51
C ASP A 74 17.26 12.93 -30.12
#